data_AF-A0A420H8G2-F1
#
_entry.id   AF-A0A420H8G2-F1
#
_cell.length_a   1.000
_cell.length_b   1.000
_cell.length_c   1.000
_cell.angle_alpha   90.00
_cell.angle_beta   90.00
_cell.angle_gamma   90.00
#
_symmetry.space_group_name_H-M   'P 1'
#
loop_
_entity.id
_entity.type
_entity.pdbx_description
1 polymer ?
#
loop_
_entity_poly.entity_id
_entity_poly.type
_entity_poly.pdbx_seq_one_letter_code
_entity_poly.pdbx_strand_id
1 'polypeptide(L)'
;MNKAPVYEDSRKRTENDPCHMDFNTRAQNNEQTIGSNEQISAIITITTMISGITPNGEGMSLVSMDKILPMVLCETIEGHFENFEYCRNQQDTWHSMKLDDIINLYPNKSLGENLKIFLEKVNEMKFGLPQGLNNDEILHHKIRSACETHLAFTSVCDRSSPTVNGLISDLQTSATKYDRYYNLNRNRNRISQPPRKYYRYELPDGCIVCSKKSCWSKNHSKQEIDKYQDSG
;
A
#
# COMPACT_ATOMS: atom_id res chain seq x y z
N MET A 1 -47.59 -36.10 0.06
CA MET A 1 -47.64 -35.33 1.32
C MET A 1 -46.21 -35.05 1.76
N ASN A 2 -45.72 -33.83 1.55
CA ASN A 2 -45.09 -32.96 2.55
C ASN A 2 -44.41 -31.79 1.84
N LYS A 3 -44.81 -30.59 2.27
CA LYS A 3 -44.56 -29.28 1.68
C LYS A 3 -43.13 -28.81 1.99
N ALA A 4 -42.54 -28.08 1.04
CA ALA A 4 -41.33 -27.30 1.24
C ALA A 4 -41.56 -26.15 2.25
N PRO A 5 -40.53 -25.73 3.01
CA PRO A 5 -40.64 -24.56 3.85
C PRO A 5 -40.46 -23.28 3.02
N VAL A 6 -41.42 -22.37 3.20
CA VAL A 6 -41.38 -20.96 2.82
C VAL A 6 -40.41 -20.27 3.78
N TYR A 7 -39.40 -19.59 3.26
CA TYR A 7 -38.55 -18.70 4.06
C TYR A 7 -39.08 -17.28 3.90
N GLU A 8 -39.69 -16.75 4.97
CA GLU A 8 -40.22 -15.39 5.06
C GLU A 8 -39.10 -14.36 5.21
N ASP A 9 -39.21 -13.31 4.41
CA ASP A 9 -38.54 -12.02 4.55
C ASP A 9 -38.97 -11.36 5.87
N SER A 10 -38.00 -10.82 6.62
CA SER A 10 -38.24 -10.06 7.84
C SER A 10 -37.11 -9.07 8.09
N ARG A 11 -37.10 -8.00 7.30
CA ARG A 11 -36.47 -6.73 7.70
C ARG A 11 -37.21 -6.15 8.90
N LYS A 12 -36.71 -6.40 10.11
CA LYS A 12 -37.00 -5.57 11.28
C LYS A 12 -35.87 -4.54 11.41
N ARG A 13 -36.13 -3.30 10.97
CA ARG A 13 -35.35 -2.13 11.41
C ARG A 13 -35.75 -1.88 12.86
N THR A 14 -34.82 -2.07 13.78
CA THR A 14 -34.94 -1.54 15.14
C THR A 14 -34.17 -0.23 15.20
N GLU A 15 -34.88 0.83 15.56
CA GLU A 15 -34.39 2.15 15.94
C GLU A 15 -33.28 2.01 16.98
N ASN A 16 -32.07 2.45 16.64
CA ASN A 16 -30.99 2.87 17.52
C ASN A 16 -29.86 3.34 16.60
N ASP A 17 -29.99 4.55 16.06
CA ASP A 17 -28.96 5.21 15.25
C ASP A 17 -27.87 5.81 16.14
N PRO A 18 -26.59 5.42 16.01
CA PRO A 18 -25.46 6.13 16.57
C PRO A 18 -24.52 6.53 15.43
N CYS A 19 -25.03 7.26 14.44
CA CYS A 19 -24.21 7.98 13.48
C CYS A 19 -23.81 9.33 14.10
N HIS A 20 -22.84 9.30 15.01
CA HIS A 20 -22.15 10.50 15.46
C HIS A 20 -20.64 10.23 15.41
N MET A 21 -20.00 10.60 14.30
CA MET A 21 -18.55 10.59 14.14
C MET A 21 -18.09 11.92 13.53
N ASP A 22 -17.03 12.48 14.11
CA ASP A 22 -16.53 13.83 13.87
C ASP A 22 -15.96 14.03 12.45
N PHE A 23 -16.62 14.89 11.67
CA PHE A 23 -16.19 15.34 10.32
C PHE A 23 -14.89 16.16 10.32
N ASN A 24 -14.42 16.62 11.48
CA ASN A 24 -13.38 17.65 11.58
C ASN A 24 -11.97 17.18 11.19
N THR A 25 -11.72 15.87 11.07
CA THR A 25 -10.36 15.35 10.83
C THR A 25 -10.04 15.04 9.36
N ARG A 26 -11.04 15.05 8.46
CA ARG A 26 -10.85 14.64 7.04
C ARG A 26 -10.71 15.80 6.06
N ALA A 27 -11.05 17.02 6.46
CA ALA A 27 -10.97 18.20 5.59
C ALA A 27 -9.53 18.71 5.35
N GLN A 28 -8.54 18.28 6.15
CA GLN A 28 -7.16 18.81 6.05
C GLN A 28 -6.21 18.00 5.14
N ASN A 29 -6.60 16.80 4.67
CA ASN A 29 -5.70 15.93 3.89
C ASN A 29 -6.06 15.78 2.40
N ASN A 30 -7.11 16.47 1.91
CA ASN A 30 -7.56 16.38 0.51
C ASN A 30 -7.56 17.77 -0.16
N GLU A 31 -6.39 18.42 -0.26
CA GLU A 31 -6.24 19.64 -1.07
C GLU A 31 -6.04 19.37 -2.58
N GLN A 32 -6.17 18.13 -3.04
CA GLN A 32 -6.05 17.79 -4.47
C GLN A 32 -7.22 16.95 -4.95
N THR A 33 -8.38 17.61 -5.10
CA THR A 33 -9.25 17.59 -6.30
C THR A 33 -10.56 18.31 -5.97
N ILE A 34 -10.53 19.64 -5.86
CA ILE A 34 -11.74 20.46 -6.01
C ILE A 34 -11.90 20.68 -7.52
N GLY A 35 -12.58 19.75 -8.17
CA GLY A 35 -12.59 19.63 -9.63
C GLY A 35 -13.97 19.28 -10.18
N SER A 36 -14.95 20.15 -9.96
CA SER A 36 -16.07 20.38 -10.89
C SER A 36 -16.92 21.54 -10.38
N ASN A 37 -17.28 22.47 -11.27
CA ASN A 37 -18.16 23.60 -10.94
C ASN A 37 -19.53 23.14 -10.40
N GLU A 38 -19.93 21.91 -10.70
CA GLU A 38 -21.17 21.29 -10.21
C GLU A 38 -21.14 20.99 -8.70
N GLN A 39 -20.00 20.53 -8.16
CA GLN A 39 -19.90 20.27 -6.71
C GLN A 39 -19.93 21.57 -5.89
N ILE A 40 -19.27 22.62 -6.39
CA ILE A 40 -19.32 23.96 -5.77
C ILE A 40 -20.75 24.51 -5.86
N SER A 41 -21.43 24.32 -7.00
CA SER A 41 -22.83 24.73 -7.17
C SER A 41 -23.78 23.98 -6.21
N ALA A 42 -23.56 22.69 -5.98
CA ALA A 42 -24.35 21.89 -5.05
C ALA A 42 -24.16 22.37 -3.60
N ILE A 43 -22.91 22.62 -3.19
CA ILE A 43 -22.60 23.15 -1.85
C ILE A 43 -23.23 24.53 -1.65
N ILE A 44 -23.14 25.43 -2.64
CA ILE A 44 -23.77 26.77 -2.58
C ILE A 44 -25.30 26.64 -2.51
N THR A 45 -25.90 25.79 -3.33
CA THR A 45 -27.36 25.58 -3.37
C THR A 45 -27.86 25.05 -2.02
N ILE A 46 -27.19 24.06 -1.46
CA ILE A 46 -27.51 23.49 -0.16
C ILE A 46 -27.33 24.56 0.96
N THR A 47 -26.25 25.34 0.92
CA THR A 47 -26.02 26.45 1.88
C THR A 47 -27.14 27.50 1.80
N THR A 48 -27.57 27.88 0.59
CA THR A 48 -28.63 28.88 0.40
C THR A 48 -30.03 28.40 0.81
N MET A 49 -30.35 27.13 0.56
CA MET A 49 -31.60 26.51 1.02
C MET A 49 -31.64 26.43 2.56
N ILE A 50 -30.49 26.20 3.17
CA ILE A 50 -30.33 26.06 4.61
C ILE A 50 -30.42 27.41 5.34
N SER A 51 -29.81 28.47 4.81
CA SER A 51 -29.85 29.79 5.47
C SER A 51 -31.19 30.52 5.28
N GLY A 52 -32.11 30.00 4.48
CA GLY A 52 -33.37 30.67 4.14
C GLY A 52 -33.17 32.00 3.41
N ILE A 53 -31.96 32.29 2.94
CA ILE A 53 -31.62 33.51 2.23
C ILE A 53 -32.04 33.33 0.79
N THR A 54 -33.26 33.77 0.48
CA THR A 54 -33.55 34.15 -0.91
C THR A 54 -32.64 35.34 -1.26
N PRO A 55 -32.24 35.52 -2.53
CA PRO A 55 -31.39 36.64 -2.94
C PRO A 55 -31.98 38.04 -2.65
N ASN A 56 -33.19 38.11 -2.12
CA ASN A 56 -34.00 39.31 -1.97
C ASN A 56 -34.23 39.76 -0.51
N GLY A 57 -33.49 39.22 0.46
CA GLY A 57 -33.18 39.96 1.69
C GLY A 57 -34.27 40.13 2.76
N GLU A 58 -35.23 39.22 2.89
CA GLU A 58 -36.16 39.23 4.05
C GLU A 58 -35.81 38.11 5.04
N GLY A 59 -35.28 38.51 6.20
CA GLY A 59 -34.75 37.61 7.23
C GLY A 59 -35.84 37.06 8.14
N MET A 60 -35.92 35.72 8.23
CA MET A 60 -36.67 35.01 9.26
C MET A 60 -35.74 34.64 10.44
N SER A 61 -36.29 34.72 11.65
CA SER A 61 -35.61 34.59 12.94
C SER A 61 -34.80 33.29 13.10
N LEU A 62 -33.51 33.43 13.41
CA LEU A 62 -32.45 32.41 13.36
C LEU A 62 -32.19 31.62 14.68
N VAL A 63 -33.14 31.55 15.61
CA VAL A 63 -32.84 31.08 16.99
C VAL A 63 -33.19 29.60 17.24
N SER A 64 -33.55 28.80 16.22
CA SER A 64 -33.85 27.37 16.41
C SER A 64 -33.34 26.41 15.32
N MET A 65 -32.52 26.90 14.39
CA MET A 65 -31.99 26.07 13.30
C MET A 65 -30.59 25.50 13.57
N ASP A 66 -29.86 26.02 14.55
CA ASP A 66 -28.46 25.65 14.85
C ASP A 66 -28.23 24.17 15.24
N LYS A 67 -29.28 23.41 15.55
CA LYS A 67 -29.16 21.98 15.93
C LYS A 67 -29.67 21.00 14.88
N ILE A 68 -30.55 21.43 13.96
CA ILE A 68 -31.19 20.55 12.97
C ILE A 68 -30.40 20.58 11.65
N LEU A 69 -29.84 21.75 11.32
CA LEU A 69 -29.01 21.97 10.14
C LEU A 69 -27.82 21.02 9.99
N PRO A 70 -26.99 20.78 11.03
CA PRO A 70 -25.82 19.94 10.87
C PRO A 70 -26.19 18.49 10.55
N MET A 71 -27.27 17.97 11.15
CA MET A 71 -27.69 16.58 10.99
C MET A 71 -28.24 16.30 9.59
N VAL A 72 -29.16 17.13 9.11
CA VAL A 72 -29.76 16.97 7.77
C VAL A 72 -28.74 17.23 6.66
N LEU A 73 -27.80 18.15 6.88
CA LEU A 73 -26.71 18.40 5.95
C LEU A 73 -25.74 17.22 5.88
N CYS A 74 -25.36 16.63 7.01
CA CYS A 74 -24.54 15.43 7.05
C CYS A 74 -25.23 14.27 6.32
N GLU A 75 -26.51 13.99 6.60
CA GLU A 75 -27.27 12.93 5.89
C GLU A 75 -27.33 13.16 4.38
N THR A 76 -27.49 14.42 3.95
CA THR A 76 -27.55 14.76 2.52
C THR A 76 -26.18 14.65 1.84
N ILE A 77 -25.11 15.06 2.52
CA ILE A 77 -23.74 14.94 2.02
C ILE A 77 -23.32 13.47 2.00
N GLU A 78 -23.55 12.73 3.08
CA GLU A 78 -23.31 11.28 3.17
C GLU A 78 -24.08 10.55 2.07
N GLY A 79 -25.38 10.83 1.90
CA GLY A 79 -26.18 10.21 0.84
C GLY A 79 -25.72 10.53 -0.58
N HIS A 80 -25.08 11.69 -0.80
CA HIS A 80 -24.62 12.11 -2.13
C HIS A 80 -23.19 11.65 -2.46
N PHE A 81 -22.33 11.46 -1.45
CA PHE A 81 -20.92 11.06 -1.61
C PHE A 81 -20.66 9.59 -1.26
N GLU A 82 -21.48 8.98 -0.40
CA GLU A 82 -21.44 7.55 -0.05
C GLU A 82 -22.46 6.75 -0.86
N ASN A 83 -22.54 7.04 -2.16
CA ASN A 83 -23.42 6.28 -3.06
C ASN A 83 -23.05 4.78 -3.04
N PHE A 84 -24.04 3.94 -3.29
CA PHE A 84 -23.89 2.48 -3.30
C PHE A 84 -22.73 1.98 -4.18
N GLU A 85 -22.45 2.67 -5.29
CA GLU A 85 -21.31 2.38 -6.16
C GLU A 85 -19.96 2.67 -5.49
N TYR A 86 -19.85 3.75 -4.71
CA TYR A 86 -18.65 4.06 -3.94
C TYR A 86 -18.38 2.99 -2.88
N CYS A 87 -19.40 2.58 -2.13
CA CYS A 87 -19.27 1.51 -1.14
C CYS A 87 -18.85 0.17 -1.78
N ARG A 88 -19.45 -0.17 -2.93
CA ARG A 88 -19.04 -1.36 -3.71
C ARG A 88 -17.59 -1.25 -4.16
N ASN A 89 -17.18 -0.12 -4.72
CA ASN A 89 -15.80 0.10 -5.18
C ASN A 89 -14.80 0.01 -4.01
N GLN A 90 -15.15 0.55 -2.84
CA GLN A 90 -14.32 0.44 -1.64
C GLN A 90 -14.21 -1.00 -1.16
N GLN A 91 -15.30 -1.77 -1.21
CA GLN A 91 -15.28 -3.19 -0.87
C GLN A 91 -14.47 -4.01 -1.89
N ASP A 92 -14.58 -3.74 -3.19
CA ASP A 92 -13.81 -4.42 -4.23
C ASP A 92 -12.31 -4.10 -4.10
N THR A 93 -11.99 -2.83 -3.81
CA THR A 93 -10.62 -2.39 -3.50
C THR A 93 -10.10 -3.08 -2.25
N TRP A 94 -10.92 -3.14 -1.19
CA TRP A 94 -10.60 -3.85 0.03
C TRP A 94 -10.30 -5.33 -0.23
N HIS A 95 -11.08 -6.03 -1.04
CA HIS A 95 -10.84 -7.45 -1.32
C HIS A 95 -9.61 -7.68 -2.20
N SER A 96 -9.40 -6.85 -3.22
CA SER A 96 -8.32 -7.01 -4.19
C SER A 96 -6.95 -6.55 -3.69
N MET A 97 -6.88 -5.57 -2.78
CA MET A 97 -5.62 -4.99 -2.35
C MET A 97 -4.71 -6.03 -1.67
N LYS A 98 -3.51 -6.20 -2.21
CA LYS A 98 -2.43 -7.00 -1.63
C LYS A 98 -1.22 -6.13 -1.32
N LEU A 99 -0.31 -6.66 -0.50
CA LEU A 99 0.93 -5.96 -0.21
C LEU A 99 1.82 -5.83 -1.47
N ASP A 100 1.79 -6.82 -2.36
CA ASP A 100 2.55 -6.80 -3.61
C ASP A 100 2.17 -5.61 -4.51
N ASP A 101 0.91 -5.18 -4.49
CA ASP A 101 0.46 -4.00 -5.24
C ASP A 101 1.17 -2.73 -4.74
N ILE A 102 1.35 -2.60 -3.42
CA ILE A 102 2.06 -1.48 -2.81
C ILE A 102 3.56 -1.54 -3.13
N ILE A 103 4.16 -2.72 -3.11
CA ILE A 103 5.57 -2.92 -3.47
C ILE A 103 5.81 -2.51 -4.94
N ASN A 104 4.90 -2.88 -5.84
CA ASN A 104 4.99 -2.53 -7.26
C ASN A 104 4.79 -1.03 -7.51
N LEU A 105 3.95 -0.36 -6.71
CA LEU A 105 3.76 1.09 -6.78
C LEU A 105 4.96 1.88 -6.21
N TYR A 106 5.66 1.34 -5.21
CA TYR A 106 6.79 1.99 -4.56
C TYR A 106 8.03 1.08 -4.49
N PRO A 107 8.62 0.70 -5.64
CA PRO A 107 9.73 -0.25 -5.70
C PRO A 107 11.04 0.30 -5.11
N ASN A 108 11.13 1.62 -4.91
CA ASN A 108 12.30 2.27 -4.33
C ASN A 108 12.28 2.29 -2.79
N LYS A 109 11.16 1.94 -2.16
CA LYS A 109 11.01 1.91 -0.70
C LYS A 109 11.41 0.53 -0.16
N SER A 110 11.82 0.50 1.10
CA SER A 110 12.07 -0.75 1.82
C SER A 110 10.78 -1.52 2.05
N LEU A 111 10.90 -2.83 2.33
CA LEU A 111 9.73 -3.66 2.62
C LEU A 111 8.99 -3.15 3.87
N GLY A 112 9.72 -2.71 4.90
CA GLY A 112 9.13 -2.11 6.09
C GLY A 112 8.32 -0.85 5.82
N GLU A 113 8.80 0.04 4.94
CA GLU A 113 8.04 1.23 4.53
C GLU A 113 6.80 0.88 3.71
N ASN A 114 6.91 -0.07 2.78
CA ASN A 114 5.78 -0.55 2.00
C ASN A 114 4.70 -1.20 2.88
N LEU A 115 5.11 -1.98 3.89
CA LEU A 115 4.20 -2.53 4.89
C LEU A 115 3.48 -1.42 5.68
N LYS A 116 4.19 -0.36 6.08
CA LYS A 116 3.57 0.77 6.80
C LYS A 116 2.49 1.45 5.95
N ILE A 117 2.78 1.75 4.69
CA ILE A 117 1.83 2.37 3.75
C ILE A 117 0.62 1.46 3.54
N PHE A 118 0.86 0.16 3.40
CA PHE A 118 -0.22 -0.82 3.29
C PHE A 118 -1.13 -0.80 4.51
N LEU A 119 -0.57 -0.82 5.73
CA LEU A 119 -1.35 -0.79 6.97
C LEU A 119 -2.13 0.52 7.14
N GLU A 120 -1.55 1.65 6.76
CA GLU A 120 -2.24 2.95 6.72
C GLU A 120 -3.46 2.90 5.79
N LYS A 121 -3.30 2.40 4.56
CA LYS A 121 -4.41 2.25 3.61
C LYS A 121 -5.50 1.29 4.10
N VAL A 122 -5.12 0.18 4.70
CA VAL A 122 -6.08 -0.76 5.29
C VAL A 122 -6.86 -0.07 6.42
N ASN A 123 -6.20 0.70 7.28
CA ASN A 123 -6.91 1.44 8.33
C ASN A 123 -7.84 2.52 7.76
N GLU A 124 -7.43 3.25 6.72
CA GLU A 124 -8.28 4.24 6.05
C GLU A 124 -9.52 3.60 5.43
N MET A 125 -9.36 2.48 4.74
CA MET A 125 -10.48 1.77 4.11
C MET A 125 -11.43 1.16 5.15
N LYS A 126 -10.95 0.75 6.33
CA LYS A 126 -11.78 0.20 7.41
C LYS A 126 -12.96 1.10 7.77
N PHE A 127 -12.79 2.42 7.67
CA PHE A 127 -13.85 3.39 7.97
C PHE A 127 -14.91 3.53 6.87
N GLY A 128 -14.58 3.15 5.63
CA GLY A 128 -15.52 3.19 4.51
C GLY A 128 -16.29 1.88 4.29
N LEU A 129 -16.11 0.89 5.17
CA LEU A 129 -16.79 -0.41 5.07
C LEU A 129 -18.11 -0.43 5.84
N PRO A 130 -19.11 -1.20 5.39
CA PRO A 130 -20.33 -1.45 6.14
C PRO A 130 -20.07 -1.92 7.57
N GLN A 131 -20.92 -1.48 8.50
CA GLN A 131 -20.91 -1.94 9.89
C GLN A 131 -21.02 -3.48 9.93
N GLY A 132 -20.05 -4.13 10.58
CA GLY A 132 -19.91 -5.60 10.57
C GLY A 132 -18.66 -6.10 9.84
N LEU A 133 -18.06 -5.30 8.94
CA LEU A 133 -16.76 -5.59 8.31
C LEU A 133 -15.59 -4.87 8.98
N ASN A 134 -15.85 -4.03 9.98
CA ASN A 134 -14.88 -3.23 10.72
C ASN A 134 -14.39 -3.89 12.03
N ASN A 135 -14.62 -5.19 12.22
CA ASN A 135 -14.12 -5.94 13.38
C ASN A 135 -12.61 -6.22 13.24
N ASP A 136 -11.91 -6.26 14.36
CA ASP A 136 -10.50 -6.65 14.47
C ASP A 136 -10.24 -8.06 13.93
N GLU A 137 -11.20 -8.98 14.03
CA GLU A 137 -11.07 -10.32 13.42
C GLU A 137 -10.97 -10.27 11.89
N ILE A 138 -11.78 -9.40 11.26
CA ILE A 138 -11.79 -9.22 9.81
C ILE A 138 -10.55 -8.45 9.37
N LEU A 139 -10.15 -7.43 10.13
CA LEU A 139 -8.90 -6.70 9.92
C LEU A 139 -7.69 -7.64 10.02
N HIS A 140 -7.66 -8.50 11.02
CA HIS A 140 -6.62 -9.51 11.21
C HIS A 140 -6.53 -10.43 10.00
N HIS A 141 -7.66 -11.03 9.61
CA HIS A 141 -7.73 -11.90 8.44
C HIS A 141 -7.29 -11.18 7.16
N LYS A 142 -7.71 -9.93 6.98
CA LYS A 142 -7.33 -9.11 5.82
C LYS A 142 -5.83 -8.88 5.75
N ILE A 143 -5.21 -8.44 6.85
CA ILE A 143 -3.76 -8.19 6.91
C ILE A 143 -3.00 -9.48 6.62
N ARG A 144 -3.40 -10.59 7.26
CA ARG A 144 -2.78 -11.91 7.07
C ARG A 144 -2.83 -12.35 5.60
N SER A 145 -4.03 -12.37 5.01
CA SER A 145 -4.23 -12.81 3.63
C SER A 145 -3.51 -11.93 2.62
N ALA A 146 -3.46 -10.61 2.84
CA ALA A 146 -2.79 -9.67 1.95
C ALA A 146 -1.25 -9.76 1.99
N CYS A 147 -0.68 -10.28 3.08
CA CYS A 147 0.77 -10.43 3.25
C CYS A 147 1.27 -11.85 2.93
N GLU A 148 0.38 -12.83 2.81
CA GLU A 148 0.71 -14.25 2.66
C GLU A 148 1.53 -14.57 1.40
N THR A 149 1.33 -13.80 0.32
CA THR A 149 2.02 -14.00 -0.97
C THR A 149 3.50 -13.66 -0.93
N HIS A 150 3.93 -12.82 0.02
CA HIS A 150 5.29 -12.32 0.06
C HIS A 150 6.18 -13.20 0.96
N LEU A 151 7.31 -13.66 0.40
CA LEU A 151 8.23 -14.62 1.03
C LEU A 151 8.76 -14.18 2.41
N ALA A 152 8.85 -12.88 2.65
CA ALA A 152 9.27 -12.34 3.95
C ALA A 152 8.26 -12.58 5.08
N PHE A 153 6.99 -12.85 4.76
CA PHE A 153 5.92 -12.95 5.74
C PHE A 153 5.32 -14.33 5.87
N THR A 154 5.66 -15.28 4.99
CA THR A 154 5.15 -16.67 5.02
C THR A 154 5.20 -17.26 6.44
N SER A 155 6.35 -17.20 7.11
CA SER A 155 6.49 -17.75 8.47
C SER A 155 5.66 -17.03 9.54
N VAL A 156 5.40 -15.74 9.35
CA VAL A 156 4.55 -14.94 10.25
C VAL A 156 3.08 -15.25 10.01
N CYS A 157 2.67 -15.36 8.74
CA CYS A 157 1.30 -15.72 8.37
C CYS A 157 0.95 -17.15 8.79
N ASP A 158 1.90 -18.09 8.80
CA ASP A 158 1.68 -19.46 9.28
C ASP A 158 1.45 -19.54 10.80
N ARG A 159 2.15 -18.69 11.56
CA ARG A 159 2.14 -18.68 13.04
C ARG A 159 1.49 -17.42 13.60
N SER A 160 0.58 -16.81 12.84
CA SER A 160 0.07 -15.46 13.12
C SER A 160 -0.42 -15.32 14.55
N SER A 161 0.07 -14.29 15.25
CA SER A 161 -0.47 -13.88 16.55
C SER A 161 -1.99 -13.70 16.48
N PRO A 162 -2.77 -14.06 17.52
CA PRO A 162 -4.23 -13.94 17.49
C PRO A 162 -4.73 -12.49 17.55
N THR A 163 -3.86 -11.53 17.82
CA THR A 163 -4.21 -10.10 17.93
C THR A 163 -3.68 -9.32 16.73
N VAL A 164 -4.42 -8.29 16.29
CA VAL A 164 -3.99 -7.39 15.20
C VAL A 164 -2.64 -6.74 15.53
N ASN A 165 -2.48 -6.23 16.75
CA ASN A 165 -1.25 -5.57 17.17
C ASN A 165 -0.05 -6.53 17.21
N GLY A 166 -0.25 -7.76 17.70
CA GLY A 166 0.78 -8.79 17.68
C GLY A 166 1.19 -9.16 16.27
N LEU A 167 0.21 -9.37 15.37
CA LEU A 167 0.48 -9.65 13.96
C LEU A 167 1.26 -8.52 13.29
N ILE A 168 0.87 -7.26 13.51
CA ILE A 168 1.57 -6.09 12.97
C ILE A 168 3.01 -6.04 13.48
N SER A 169 3.24 -6.27 14.77
CA SER A 169 4.58 -6.27 15.36
C SER A 169 5.47 -7.37 14.78
N ASP A 170 4.91 -8.58 14.59
CA ASP A 170 5.62 -9.71 13.97
C ASP A 170 5.97 -9.41 12.51
N LEU A 171 5.03 -8.84 11.74
CA LEU A 171 5.25 -8.44 10.35
C LEU A 171 6.34 -7.37 10.25
N GLN A 172 6.31 -6.33 11.09
CA GLN A 172 7.34 -5.28 11.12
C GLN A 172 8.73 -5.83 11.44
N THR A 173 8.80 -6.76 12.39
CA THR A 173 10.05 -7.44 12.77
C THR A 173 10.58 -8.27 11.59
N SER A 174 9.70 -9.01 10.91
CA SER A 174 10.08 -9.81 9.74
C SER A 174 10.51 -8.95 8.56
N ALA A 175 9.81 -7.83 8.30
CA ALA A 175 10.17 -6.87 7.26
C ALA A 175 11.57 -6.30 7.52
N THR A 176 11.84 -5.87 8.75
CA THR A 176 13.17 -5.35 9.16
C THR A 176 14.27 -6.39 8.94
N LYS A 177 14.01 -7.66 9.28
CA LYS A 177 14.96 -8.76 9.07
C LYS A 177 15.21 -8.99 7.57
N TYR A 178 14.17 -8.95 6.76
CA TYR A 178 14.25 -9.09 5.31
C TYR A 178 15.02 -7.94 4.67
N ASP A 179 14.73 -6.70 5.04
CA ASP A 179 15.43 -5.51 4.54
C ASP A 179 16.93 -5.56 4.89
N ARG A 180 17.29 -5.99 6.10
CA ARG A 180 18.70 -6.20 6.48
C ARG A 180 19.36 -7.25 5.59
N TYR A 181 18.70 -8.40 5.39
CA TYR A 181 19.22 -9.48 4.55
C TYR A 181 19.42 -9.03 3.08
N TYR A 182 18.43 -8.35 2.52
CA TYR A 182 18.48 -7.86 1.15
C TYR A 182 19.58 -6.81 0.95
N ASN A 183 19.71 -5.85 1.87
CA ASN A 183 20.76 -4.84 1.82
C ASN A 183 22.18 -5.44 2.00
N LEU A 184 22.34 -6.44 2.88
CA LEU A 184 23.60 -7.16 3.04
C LEU A 184 23.99 -7.90 1.76
N ASN A 185 23.05 -8.58 1.10
CA ASN A 185 23.32 -9.28 -0.16
C ASN A 185 23.61 -8.31 -1.31
N ARG A 186 22.90 -7.18 -1.38
CA ARG A 186 23.18 -6.10 -2.33
C ARG A 186 24.60 -5.57 -2.17
N ASN A 187 25.06 -5.40 -0.93
CA ASN A 187 26.42 -4.95 -0.63
C ASN A 187 27.46 -6.03 -0.89
N ARG A 188 27.16 -7.31 -0.61
CA ARG A 188 28.03 -8.44 -0.95
C ARG A 188 28.26 -8.54 -2.45
N ASN A 189 27.23 -8.37 -3.28
CA ASN A 189 27.38 -8.36 -4.73
C ASN A 189 28.21 -7.18 -5.27
N ARG A 190 28.40 -6.11 -4.48
CA ARG A 190 29.35 -5.03 -4.80
C ARG A 190 30.78 -5.31 -4.31
N ILE A 191 30.94 -6.08 -3.24
CA ILE A 191 32.24 -6.41 -2.60
C ILE A 191 32.79 -7.77 -3.11
N SER A 192 31.99 -8.54 -3.85
CA SER A 192 32.42 -9.75 -4.57
C SER A 192 33.07 -9.46 -5.93
N GLN A 193 33.50 -8.21 -6.19
CA GLN A 193 34.77 -8.10 -6.88
C GLN A 193 35.81 -8.41 -5.81
N PRO A 194 36.46 -9.59 -5.81
CA PRO A 194 37.64 -9.74 -4.98
C PRO A 194 38.50 -8.51 -5.29
N PRO A 195 39.13 -7.85 -4.30
CA PRO A 195 40.22 -6.94 -4.65
C PRO A 195 41.04 -7.75 -5.64
N ARG A 196 41.30 -7.23 -6.84
CA ARG A 196 42.27 -7.83 -7.72
C ARG A 196 43.56 -7.84 -6.90
N LYS A 197 43.75 -8.87 -6.09
CA LYS A 197 45.03 -9.37 -5.67
C LYS A 197 45.60 -9.82 -6.99
N TYR A 198 46.13 -8.85 -7.73
CA TYR A 198 47.30 -9.12 -8.53
C TYR A 198 48.23 -9.81 -7.56
N TYR A 199 48.21 -11.15 -7.58
CA TYR A 199 49.40 -11.88 -7.28
C TYR A 199 50.42 -11.28 -8.25
N ARG A 200 51.22 -10.35 -7.73
CA ARG A 200 52.49 -9.97 -8.33
C ARG A 200 53.36 -11.22 -8.16
N TYR A 201 53.05 -12.27 -8.90
CA TYR A 201 54.10 -13.08 -9.47
C TYR A 201 54.93 -12.07 -10.23
N GLU A 202 56.22 -12.01 -9.91
CA GLU A 202 57.19 -11.29 -10.70
C GLU A 202 57.07 -11.86 -12.12
N LEU A 203 56.21 -11.23 -12.93
CA LEU A 203 56.06 -11.54 -14.34
C LEU A 203 57.47 -11.34 -14.91
N PRO A 204 58.04 -12.36 -15.57
CA PRO A 204 59.32 -12.20 -16.23
C PRO A 204 59.26 -10.93 -17.09
N ASP A 205 60.30 -10.11 -17.05
CA ASP A 205 60.43 -8.84 -17.80
C ASP A 205 60.45 -9.04 -19.34
N GLY A 206 59.88 -10.11 -19.88
CA GLY A 206 59.89 -10.47 -21.28
C GLY A 206 58.63 -11.21 -21.74
N CYS A 207 58.49 -11.31 -23.06
CA CYS A 207 57.39 -11.99 -23.73
C CYS A 207 57.22 -13.43 -23.23
N ILE A 208 55.99 -13.92 -23.05
CA ILE A 208 55.74 -15.31 -22.64
C ILE A 208 56.15 -16.30 -23.75
N VAL A 209 56.06 -15.88 -25.01
CA VAL A 209 56.37 -16.74 -26.18
C VAL A 209 57.87 -16.82 -26.48
N CYS A 210 58.62 -15.72 -26.31
CA CYS A 210 60.04 -15.66 -26.69
C CYS A 210 61.00 -15.12 -25.61
N SER A 211 60.51 -14.76 -24.44
CA SER A 211 61.25 -14.23 -23.27
C SER A 211 62.10 -12.99 -23.50
N LYS A 212 62.02 -12.34 -24.68
CA LYS A 212 62.73 -11.10 -24.97
C LYS A 212 62.15 -9.92 -24.19
N LYS A 213 63.02 -9.15 -23.53
CA LYS A 213 62.66 -7.87 -22.91
C LYS A 213 62.20 -6.91 -24.02
N SER A 214 61.11 -6.18 -23.80
CA SER A 214 60.40 -5.30 -24.77
C SER A 214 59.53 -5.95 -25.85
N CYS A 215 59.45 -7.29 -25.91
CA CYS A 215 58.49 -7.98 -26.78
C CYS A 215 57.19 -8.29 -26.01
N TRP A 216 56.03 -8.04 -26.62
CA TRP A 216 54.72 -8.36 -26.04
C TRP A 216 54.13 -9.56 -26.76
N SER A 217 53.45 -10.47 -26.06
CA SER A 217 52.86 -11.70 -26.67
C SER A 217 51.89 -11.42 -27.81
N LYS A 218 51.41 -10.17 -27.96
CA LYS A 218 50.60 -9.71 -29.09
C LYS A 218 51.37 -9.53 -30.41
N ASN A 219 52.71 -9.53 -30.38
CA ASN A 219 53.56 -9.45 -31.57
C ASN A 219 53.86 -10.82 -32.19
N HIS A 220 53.33 -11.91 -31.62
CA HIS A 220 53.47 -13.24 -32.16
C HIS A 220 52.25 -13.66 -32.96
N SER A 221 52.50 -14.42 -34.02
CA SER A 221 51.45 -15.06 -34.80
C SER A 221 50.77 -16.16 -33.97
N LYS A 222 49.52 -16.48 -34.32
CA LYS A 222 48.74 -17.49 -33.61
C LYS A 222 49.44 -18.86 -33.58
N GLN A 223 50.12 -19.22 -34.67
CA GLN A 223 50.88 -20.47 -34.77
C GLN A 223 52.06 -20.55 -33.78
N GLU A 224 52.69 -19.42 -33.44
CA GLU A 224 53.79 -19.37 -32.47
C GLU A 224 53.28 -19.48 -31.02
N ILE A 225 52.09 -18.93 -30.75
CA ILE A 225 51.43 -19.01 -29.44
C ILE A 225 50.97 -20.44 -29.17
N ASP A 226 50.32 -21.08 -30.15
CA ASP A 226 49.79 -22.44 -30.02
C ASP A 226 50.91 -23.45 -29.79
N LYS A 227 52.04 -23.34 -30.51
CA LYS A 227 53.22 -24.19 -30.30
C LYS A 227 53.79 -24.10 -28.88
N TYR A 228 53.82 -22.90 -28.29
CA TYR A 228 54.30 -22.74 -26.92
C TYR A 228 53.36 -23.43 -25.91
N GLN A 229 52.04 -23.37 -26.14
CA GLN A 229 51.04 -24.01 -25.27
C GLN A 229 51.10 -25.54 -25.34
N ASP A 230 51.41 -26.11 -26.50
CA ASP A 230 51.55 -27.56 -26.68
C ASP A 230 52.88 -28.12 -26.13
N SER A 231 53.84 -27.25 -25.79
CA SER A 231 55.20 -27.63 -25.35
C SER A 231 55.40 -27.63 -23.82
N GLY A 232 54.40 -27.22 -23.04
CA GLY A 232 54.46 -27.09 -21.57
C GLY A 232 53.54 -28.06 -20.85
#